data_AF-A0A927W3S9-F1
#
_entry.id   AF-A0A927W3S9-F1
#
_cell.length_a   1.000
_cell.length_b   1.000
_cell.length_c   1.000
_cell.angle_alpha   90.00
_cell.angle_beta   90.00
_cell.angle_gamma   90.00
#
_symmetry.space_group_name_H-M   'P 1'
#
loop_
_entity.id
_entity.type
_entity.pdbx_description
1 polymer ?
#
loop_
_entity_poly.entity_id
_entity_poly.type
_entity_poly.pdbx_seq_one_letter_code
_entity_poly.pdbx_strand_id
1 'polypeptide(L)'
;MKDYLFMESLFFEDDFENFKSNACHYLKTLGDRKFMEIAISEKWVPIFYKADMPEKAFYVLAMLDYLAQEHNLIEFAGYKEYRKLRLPVLLYPRDAIAADLVSPDDEIKKAITQAENSKVGKFFLKYNILETDIRDAI
;
A
#
# COMPACT_ATOMS: atom_id res chain seq x y z
N MET A 1 1.76 8.36 22.54
CA MET A 1 0.29 8.42 22.63
C MET A 1 -0.35 8.73 21.28
N LYS A 2 0.19 9.64 20.45
CA LYS A 2 -0.34 9.87 19.09
C LYS A 2 -0.06 8.73 18.10
N ASP A 3 1.05 8.00 18.24
CA ASP A 3 1.45 6.98 17.25
C ASP A 3 0.49 5.77 17.19
N TYR A 4 0.04 5.28 18.35
CA TYR A 4 -0.96 4.19 18.45
C TYR A 4 -2.29 4.51 17.75
N LEU A 5 -2.67 5.79 17.67
CA LEU A 5 -3.93 6.21 17.07
C LEU A 5 -3.94 5.93 15.55
N PHE A 6 -2.78 6.02 14.90
CA PHE A 6 -2.67 5.74 13.47
C PHE A 6 -2.89 4.26 13.17
N MET A 7 -2.26 3.35 13.92
CA MET A 7 -2.48 1.92 13.72
C MET A 7 -3.94 1.55 13.95
N GLU A 8 -4.53 1.98 15.08
CA GLU A 8 -5.93 1.68 15.38
C GLU A 8 -6.87 2.15 14.26
N SER A 9 -6.69 3.37 13.77
CA SER A 9 -7.51 3.88 12.65
C SER A 9 -7.36 3.07 11.37
N LEU A 10 -6.15 2.65 10.99
CA LEU A 10 -5.94 1.78 9.83
C LEU A 10 -6.51 0.37 10.04
N PHE A 11 -6.43 -0.13 11.27
CA PHE A 11 -6.90 -1.45 11.63
C PHE A 11 -8.41 -1.58 11.49
N PHE A 12 -9.15 -0.60 12.02
CA PHE A 12 -10.61 -0.60 12.02
C PHE A 12 -11.25 -0.03 10.74
N GLU A 13 -10.47 0.44 9.76
CA GLU A 13 -11.00 0.88 8.47
C GLU A 13 -11.37 -0.33 7.60
N ASP A 14 -12.65 -0.65 7.48
CA ASP A 14 -13.12 -1.84 6.76
C ASP A 14 -13.02 -1.70 5.23
N ASP A 15 -13.05 -0.48 4.70
CA ASP A 15 -12.96 -0.24 3.26
C ASP A 15 -11.50 -0.11 2.82
N PHE A 16 -11.06 -1.00 1.92
CA PHE A 16 -9.67 -1.03 1.49
C PHE A 16 -9.23 0.27 0.78
N GLU A 17 -10.11 0.94 0.04
CA GLU A 17 -9.77 2.23 -0.60
C GLU A 17 -9.58 3.32 0.44
N ASN A 18 -10.49 3.41 1.42
CA ASN A 18 -10.33 4.36 2.53
C ASN A 18 -9.05 4.07 3.32
N PHE A 19 -8.72 2.79 3.54
CA PHE A 19 -7.49 2.39 4.19
C PHE A 19 -6.25 2.91 3.43
N LYS A 20 -6.21 2.76 2.11
CA LYS A 20 -5.12 3.29 1.27
C LYS A 20 -4.99 4.79 1.43
N SER A 21 -6.10 5.54 1.30
CA SER A 21 -6.11 6.99 1.49
C SER A 21 -5.60 7.40 2.87
N ASN A 22 -6.05 6.73 3.93
CA ASN A 22 -5.59 6.97 5.29
C ASN A 22 -4.09 6.70 5.45
N ALA A 23 -3.58 5.59 4.89
CA ALA A 23 -2.16 5.26 4.92
C ALA A 23 -1.30 6.31 4.19
N CYS A 24 -1.75 6.78 3.02
CA CYS A 24 -1.10 7.85 2.28
C CYS A 24 -1.14 9.19 3.03
N HIS A 25 -2.26 9.53 3.67
CA HIS A 25 -2.34 10.70 4.55
C HIS A 25 -1.37 10.60 5.73
N TYR A 26 -1.19 9.42 6.31
CA TYR A 26 -0.21 9.22 7.39
C TYR A 26 1.22 9.31 6.89
N LEU A 27 1.54 8.75 5.73
CA LEU A 27 2.84 8.96 5.09
C LEU A 27 3.12 10.45 4.88
N LYS A 28 2.14 11.20 4.35
CA LYS A 28 2.27 12.65 4.12
C LYS A 28 2.43 13.45 5.41
N THR A 29 1.69 13.09 6.46
CA THR A 29 1.71 13.78 7.75
C THR A 29 2.98 13.52 8.55
N LEU A 30 3.45 12.26 8.57
CA LEU A 30 4.61 11.83 9.34
C LEU A 30 5.93 12.05 8.59
N GLY A 31 5.89 12.04 7.27
CA GLY A 31 7.06 11.90 6.41
C GLY A 31 7.63 10.48 6.45
N ASP A 32 8.48 10.19 5.48
CA ASP A 32 8.92 8.84 5.14
C ASP A 32 9.57 8.11 6.30
N ARG A 33 10.57 8.74 6.92
CA ARG A 33 11.37 8.10 7.97
C ARG A 33 10.53 7.77 9.19
N LYS A 34 9.63 8.68 9.58
CA LYS A 34 8.79 8.48 10.76
C LYS A 34 7.69 7.44 10.49
N PHE A 35 7.08 7.47 9.30
CA PHE A 35 6.15 6.45 8.86
C PHE A 35 6.80 5.06 8.89
N MET A 36 8.00 4.91 8.29
CA MET A 36 8.75 3.64 8.30
C MET A 36 9.09 3.18 9.73
N GLU A 37 9.58 4.08 10.58
CA GLU A 37 9.92 3.77 11.98
C GLU A 37 8.70 3.23 12.74
N ILE A 38 7.56 3.93 12.67
CA ILE A 38 6.33 3.53 13.36
C ILE A 38 5.83 2.19 12.82
N ALA A 39 5.66 2.05 11.51
CA ALA A 39 5.12 0.84 10.91
C ALA A 39 5.95 -0.41 11.23
N ILE A 40 7.29 -0.28 11.26
CA ILE A 40 8.20 -1.37 11.61
C ILE A 40 8.15 -1.67 13.12
N SER A 41 8.28 -0.64 13.97
CA SER A 41 8.37 -0.82 15.43
C SER A 41 7.07 -1.34 16.04
N GLU A 42 5.93 -0.88 15.53
CA GLU A 42 4.59 -1.32 15.93
C GLU A 42 4.12 -2.57 15.18
N LYS A 43 4.93 -3.12 14.27
CA LYS A 43 4.69 -4.40 13.60
C LYS A 43 3.40 -4.41 12.79
N TRP A 44 3.12 -3.36 12.02
CA TRP A 44 1.88 -3.23 11.24
C TRP A 44 1.66 -4.41 10.28
N VAL A 45 2.67 -4.78 9.47
CA VAL A 45 2.58 -5.88 8.49
C VAL A 45 2.14 -7.21 9.13
N PRO A 46 2.83 -7.75 10.17
CA PRO A 46 2.41 -9.00 10.79
C PRO A 46 1.10 -8.86 11.59
N ILE A 47 0.71 -7.68 12.06
CA ILE A 47 -0.60 -7.46 12.69
C ILE A 47 -1.72 -7.64 11.67
N PHE A 48 -1.67 -6.92 10.54
CA PHE A 48 -2.66 -7.05 9.47
C PHE A 48 -2.72 -8.48 8.93
N TYR A 49 -1.56 -9.08 8.67
CA TYR A 49 -1.51 -10.42 8.10
C TYR A 49 -2.12 -11.48 9.03
N LYS A 50 -1.85 -11.41 10.34
CA LYS A 50 -2.41 -12.35 11.33
C LYS A 50 -3.90 -12.12 11.60
N ALA A 51 -4.40 -10.92 11.30
CA ALA A 51 -5.82 -10.59 11.41
C ALA A 51 -6.62 -10.95 10.13
N ASP A 52 -6.03 -11.73 9.22
CA ASP A 52 -6.64 -12.12 7.94
C ASP A 52 -6.98 -10.92 7.03
N MET A 53 -6.14 -9.87 7.09
CA MET A 53 -6.21 -8.67 6.23
C MET A 53 -4.95 -8.57 5.34
N PRO A 54 -4.70 -9.54 4.45
CA PRO A 54 -3.47 -9.60 3.67
C PRO A 54 -3.28 -8.41 2.73
N GLU A 55 -4.36 -7.82 2.21
CA GLU A 55 -4.33 -6.64 1.35
C GLU A 55 -3.74 -5.43 2.08
N LYS A 56 -4.15 -5.17 3.33
CA LYS A 56 -3.59 -4.12 4.18
C LYS A 56 -2.12 -4.38 4.51
N ALA A 57 -1.80 -5.64 4.83
CA ALA A 57 -0.42 -6.05 5.13
C ALA A 57 0.52 -5.80 3.95
N PHE A 58 0.11 -6.21 2.76
CA PHE A 58 0.91 -6.07 1.55
C PHE A 58 0.97 -4.63 1.04
N TYR A 59 -0.08 -3.84 1.23
CA TYR A 59 -0.05 -2.42 0.92
C TYR A 59 1.02 -1.69 1.75
N VAL A 60 1.03 -1.89 3.08
CA VAL A 60 2.05 -1.30 3.96
C VAL A 60 3.44 -1.84 3.61
N LEU A 61 3.58 -3.14 3.33
CA LEU A 61 4.87 -3.71 2.95
C LEU A 61 5.41 -3.11 1.64
N ALA A 62 4.56 -2.89 0.64
CA ALA A 62 4.92 -2.23 -0.61
C ALA A 62 5.34 -0.76 -0.38
N MET A 63 4.62 -0.02 0.49
CA MET A 63 5.03 1.33 0.90
C MET A 63 6.42 1.30 1.53
N LEU A 64 6.68 0.40 2.48
CA LEU A 64 7.97 0.28 3.15
C LEU A 64 9.10 -0.08 2.17
N ASP A 65 8.86 -0.99 1.24
CA ASP A 65 9.85 -1.40 0.24
C ASP A 65 10.18 -0.25 -0.72
N TYR A 66 9.16 0.51 -1.17
CA TYR A 66 9.35 1.71 -1.98
C TYR A 66 10.14 2.78 -1.23
N LEU A 67 9.74 3.12 0.00
CA LEU A 67 10.41 4.16 0.80
C LEU A 67 11.85 3.77 1.15
N ALA A 68 12.12 2.48 1.40
CA ALA A 68 13.49 1.99 1.58
C ALA A 68 14.34 2.26 0.33
N GLN A 69 13.80 1.96 -0.87
CA GLN A 69 14.50 2.26 -2.13
C GLN A 69 14.74 3.76 -2.31
N GLU A 70 13.73 4.61 -2.08
CA GLU A 70 13.85 6.07 -2.25
C GLU A 70 14.91 6.67 -1.32
N HIS A 71 15.10 6.10 -0.13
CA HIS A 71 16.11 6.56 0.85
C HIS A 71 17.44 5.81 0.76
N ASN A 72 17.64 4.95 -0.24
CA ASN A 72 18.83 4.09 -0.38
C ASN A 72 19.10 3.23 0.87
N LEU A 73 18.04 2.72 1.49
CA LEU A 73 18.08 1.85 2.65
C LEU A 73 17.90 0.38 2.23
N ILE A 74 18.47 -0.52 3.04
CA ILE A 74 18.21 -1.95 2.92
C ILE A 74 16.81 -2.26 3.47
N GLU A 75 16.08 -3.14 2.78
CA GLU A 75 14.78 -3.65 3.25
C GLU A 75 14.87 -4.24 4.66
N PHE A 76 13.85 -3.99 5.49
CA PHE A 76 13.79 -4.56 6.83
C PHE A 76 13.67 -6.10 6.77
N ALA A 77 14.71 -6.80 7.24
CA ALA A 77 14.82 -8.25 7.14
C ALA A 77 13.71 -9.02 7.88
N GLY A 78 13.09 -8.42 8.91
CA GLY A 78 12.00 -9.03 9.67
C GLY A 78 10.74 -9.33 8.85
N TYR A 79 10.62 -8.77 7.64
CA TYR A 79 9.50 -9.02 6.73
C TYR A 79 9.83 -9.93 5.54
N LYS A 80 11.00 -10.58 5.54
CA LYS A 80 11.45 -11.46 4.44
C LYS A 80 10.44 -12.53 4.04
N GLU A 81 9.74 -13.13 5.00
CA GLU A 81 8.75 -14.18 4.70
C GLU A 81 7.49 -13.61 4.04
N TYR A 82 7.02 -12.43 4.45
CA TYR A 82 5.88 -11.76 3.81
C TYR A 82 6.18 -11.34 2.38
N ARG A 83 7.43 -10.98 2.06
CA ARG A 83 7.87 -10.63 0.70
C ARG A 83 7.80 -11.78 -0.31
N LYS A 84 7.61 -13.03 0.15
CA LYS A 84 7.43 -14.21 -0.70
C LYS A 84 5.97 -14.46 -1.05
N LEU A 85 5.05 -13.72 -0.44
CA LEU A 85 3.60 -13.88 -0.59
C LEU A 85 3.04 -12.81 -1.51
N ARG A 86 1.80 -13.02 -1.98
CA ARG A 86 1.01 -12.08 -2.80
C ARG A 86 -0.47 -12.42 -2.70
N LEU A 87 -1.34 -11.47 -3.04
CA LEU A 87 -2.77 -11.75 -3.17
C LEU A 87 -3.04 -12.69 -4.36
N PRO A 88 -4.10 -13.52 -4.31
CA PRO A 88 -4.44 -14.43 -5.40
C PRO A 88 -4.99 -13.69 -6.64
N VAL A 89 -5.55 -12.49 -6.44
CA VAL A 89 -6.19 -11.67 -7.49
C VAL A 89 -5.61 -10.26 -7.49
N LEU A 90 -5.56 -9.64 -8.67
CA LEU A 90 -5.18 -8.24 -8.81
C LEU A 90 -6.30 -7.34 -8.27
N LEU A 91 -5.98 -6.47 -7.33
CA LEU A 91 -6.89 -5.45 -6.82
C LEU A 91 -6.76 -4.18 -7.65
N TYR A 92 -7.87 -3.76 -8.26
CA TYR A 92 -7.99 -2.51 -9.00
C TYR A 92 -8.50 -1.40 -8.09
N PRO A 93 -8.02 -0.15 -8.26
CA PRO A 93 -8.57 0.98 -7.54
C PRO A 93 -10.00 1.28 -8.03
N ARG A 94 -10.82 1.83 -7.14
CA ARG A 94 -12.25 2.05 -7.41
C ARG A 94 -12.50 2.98 -8.59
N ASP A 95 -11.65 3.97 -8.77
CA ASP A 95 -11.70 4.91 -9.90
C ASP A 95 -11.49 4.22 -11.24
N ALA A 96 -10.55 3.28 -11.35
CA ALA A 96 -10.33 2.49 -12.57
C ALA A 96 -11.53 1.60 -12.88
N ILE A 97 -12.13 0.97 -11.87
CA ILE A 97 -13.37 0.18 -12.04
C ILE A 97 -14.51 1.09 -12.49
N ALA A 98 -14.68 2.25 -11.85
CA ALA A 98 -15.73 3.20 -12.20
C ALA A 98 -15.58 3.74 -13.62
N ALA A 99 -14.35 4.08 -14.03
CA ALA A 99 -14.04 4.53 -15.39
C ALA A 99 -14.41 3.47 -16.44
N ASP A 100 -14.02 2.21 -16.19
CA ASP A 100 -14.33 1.08 -17.08
C ASP A 100 -15.84 0.84 -17.21
N LEU A 101 -16.60 0.99 -16.12
CA LEU A 101 -18.06 0.86 -16.12
C LEU A 101 -18.76 1.99 -16.91
N VAL A 102 -18.23 3.21 -16.88
CA VAL A 102 -18.81 4.39 -17.55
C VAL A 102 -18.44 4.41 -19.04
N SER A 103 -17.19 4.09 -19.37
CA SER A 103 -16.67 4.09 -20.73
C SER A 103 -15.68 2.94 -20.92
N PRO A 104 -16.17 1.74 -21.29
CA PRO A 104 -15.32 0.59 -21.55
C PRO A 104 -14.48 0.85 -22.81
N ASP A 105 -13.29 1.45 -22.63
CA ASP A 105 -12.29 1.68 -23.67
C ASP A 105 -10.90 1.34 -23.11
N ASP A 106 -10.72 0.09 -22.69
CA ASP A 106 -9.47 -0.44 -22.15
C ASP A 106 -8.96 0.33 -20.90
N GLU A 107 -9.85 0.95 -20.12
CA GLU A 107 -9.51 1.75 -18.94
C GLU A 107 -8.71 0.94 -17.91
N ILE A 108 -9.07 -0.33 -17.68
CA ILE A 108 -8.28 -1.24 -16.83
C ILE A 108 -6.87 -1.46 -17.38
N LYS A 109 -6.70 -1.63 -18.70
CA LYS A 109 -5.36 -1.79 -19.29
C LYS A 109 -4.55 -0.51 -19.19
N LYS A 110 -5.18 0.65 -19.35
CA LYS A 110 -4.55 1.97 -19.16
C LYS A 110 -4.06 2.11 -17.72
N ALA A 111 -4.88 1.76 -16.73
CA ALA A 111 -4.51 1.81 -15.31
C ALA A 111 -3.34 0.86 -14.99
N ILE A 112 -3.35 -0.37 -15.53
CA ILE A 112 -2.21 -1.30 -15.41
C ILE A 112 -0.94 -0.68 -16.00
N THR A 113 -1.02 -0.17 -17.22
CA THR A 113 0.12 0.46 -17.91
C THR A 113 0.67 1.65 -17.12
N GLN A 114 -0.21 2.45 -16.51
CA GLN A 114 0.20 3.57 -15.65
C GLN A 114 0.97 3.08 -14.42
N ALA A 115 0.48 2.05 -13.73
CA ALA A 115 1.17 1.51 -12.56
C ALA A 115 2.54 0.91 -12.94
N GLU A 116 2.63 0.17 -14.04
CA GLU A 116 3.88 -0.41 -14.55
C GLU A 116 4.94 0.67 -14.85
N ASN A 117 4.52 1.84 -15.32
CA ASN A 117 5.41 2.96 -15.65
C ASN A 117 5.65 3.93 -14.48
N SER A 118 4.91 3.79 -13.38
CA SER A 118 5.08 4.63 -12.20
C SER A 118 6.27 4.19 -11.36
N LYS A 119 6.85 5.11 -10.58
CA LYS A 119 7.96 4.79 -9.66
C LYS A 119 7.54 3.81 -8.56
N VAL A 120 6.25 3.85 -8.19
CA VAL A 120 5.68 3.16 -7.04
C VAL A 120 5.08 1.82 -7.46
N GLY A 121 4.43 1.74 -8.61
CA GLY A 121 3.58 0.61 -8.98
C GLY A 121 4.29 -0.74 -9.04
N LYS A 122 5.58 -0.81 -9.42
CA LYS A 122 6.34 -2.07 -9.37
C LYS A 122 6.37 -2.73 -7.97
N PHE A 123 6.31 -1.93 -6.90
CA PHE A 123 6.31 -2.43 -5.52
C PHE A 123 4.96 -3.01 -5.11
N PHE A 124 3.87 -2.45 -5.62
CA PHE A 124 2.50 -2.86 -5.32
C PHE A 124 2.04 -4.00 -6.22
N LEU A 125 2.38 -3.94 -7.51
CA LEU A 125 2.09 -5.00 -8.49
C LEU A 125 2.71 -6.34 -8.10
N LYS A 126 3.87 -6.32 -7.43
CA LYS A 126 4.48 -7.52 -6.81
C LYS A 126 3.50 -8.29 -5.93
N TYR A 127 2.60 -7.59 -5.23
CA TYR A 127 1.61 -8.16 -4.33
C TYR A 127 0.20 -8.23 -4.94
N ASN A 128 0.06 -8.03 -6.26
CA ASN A 128 -1.22 -7.95 -6.95
C ASN A 128 -2.09 -6.75 -6.47
N ILE A 129 -1.48 -5.61 -6.19
CA ILE A 129 -2.20 -4.35 -5.90
C ILE A 129 -1.86 -3.35 -6.98
N LEU A 130 -2.88 -2.74 -7.60
CA LEU A 130 -2.69 -1.68 -8.57
C LEU A 130 -2.67 -0.33 -7.86
N GLU A 131 -1.49 0.27 -7.79
CA GLU A 131 -1.24 1.57 -7.18
C GLU A 131 -0.27 2.36 -8.06
N THR A 132 -0.51 3.66 -8.25
CA THR A 132 0.29 4.52 -9.14
C THR A 132 1.06 5.57 -8.37
N ASP A 133 0.56 5.99 -7.21
CA ASP A 133 1.22 6.95 -6.33
C ASP A 133 0.79 6.77 -4.86
N ILE A 134 1.67 7.13 -3.94
CA ILE A 134 1.39 7.19 -2.49
C ILE A 134 1.69 8.58 -1.90
N ARG A 135 2.04 9.56 -2.74
CA ARG A 135 2.39 10.93 -2.33
C ARG A 135 1.20 11.89 -2.47
N ASP A 136 0.43 11.74 -3.54
CA ASP A 136 -0.78 12.48 -3.78
C ASP A 136 -2.00 11.66 -3.35
N ALA A 137 -2.32 11.72 -2.04
CA ALA A 137 -3.63 11.29 -1.56
C ALA A 137 -4.71 12.20 -2.18
N ILE A 138 -5.61 11.61 -2.97
CA ILE A 138 -6.80 12.27 -3.54
C ILE A 138 -7.80 12.57 -2.43
#